data_AF-A0A552FHE4-F1
#
_entry.id   AF-A0A552FHE4-F1
#
_cell.length_a   1.000
_cell.length_b   1.000
_cell.length_c   1.000
_cell.angle_alpha   90.00
_cell.angle_beta   90.00
_cell.angle_gamma   90.00
#
_symmetry.space_group_name_H-M   'P 1'
#
loop_
_entity.id
_entity.type
_entity.pdbx_description
1 polymer ?
#
loop_
_entity_poly.entity_id
_entity_poly.type
_entity_poly.pdbx_seq_one_letter_code
_entity_poly.pdbx_strand_id
1 'polypeptide(L)'
;MKARYQYRLYPTNQQKRLLSQLFGCVRVVWNDTLAYCQELYRQGEKKPKYTELSKRLTQIKKTKEKQWLTEVSSIPLQQSL
;
A
#
# COMPACT_ATOMS: atom_id res chain seq x y z
N MET A 1 11.64 23.33 23.44
CA MET A 1 11.37 21.96 23.91
C MET A 1 10.31 21.36 22.97
N LYS A 2 10.57 20.26 22.24
CA LYS A 2 9.53 19.61 21.41
C LYS A 2 8.75 18.63 22.29
N ALA A 3 7.48 18.92 22.55
CA ALA A 3 6.61 17.99 23.26
C ALA A 3 6.44 16.70 22.43
N ARG A 4 6.51 15.55 23.10
CA ARG A 4 6.17 14.25 22.51
C ARG A 4 4.89 13.77 23.17
N TYR A 5 3.92 13.39 22.34
CA TYR A 5 2.64 12.90 22.82
C TYR A 5 2.52 11.40 22.55
N GLN A 6 2.01 10.66 23.54
CA GLN A 6 1.65 9.27 23.41
C GLN A 6 0.13 9.16 23.58
N TYR A 7 -0.53 8.52 22.62
CA TYR A 7 -1.97 8.31 22.65
C TYR A 7 -2.27 6.83 22.50
N ARG A 8 -3.26 6.36 23.26
CA ARG A 8 -3.82 5.02 23.09
C ARG A 8 -5.15 5.12 22.36
N LEU A 9 -5.27 4.40 21.26
CA LEU A 9 -6.51 4.33 20.50
C LEU A 9 -7.40 3.20 21.06
N TYR A 10 -8.69 3.47 21.22
CA TYR A 10 -9.71 2.48 21.57
C TYR A 10 -10.75 2.40 20.45
N PRO A 11 -10.45 1.69 19.35
CA PRO A 11 -11.32 1.66 18.18
C PRO A 11 -12.57 0.84 18.42
N THR A 12 -13.70 1.27 17.85
CA THR A 12 -14.94 0.48 17.78
C THR A 12 -14.73 -0.77 16.92
N ASN A 13 -15.64 -1.75 17.01
CA ASN A 13 -15.56 -2.95 16.18
C ASN A 13 -15.58 -2.65 14.67
N GLN A 14 -16.32 -1.62 14.25
CA GLN A 14 -16.31 -1.15 12.86
C GLN A 14 -14.94 -0.58 12.47
N GLN A 15 -14.36 0.28 13.30
CA GLN A 15 -13.04 0.86 13.05
C GLN A 15 -11.94 -0.21 12.99
N LYS A 16 -11.98 -1.22 13.88
CA LYS A 16 -11.05 -2.35 13.84
C LYS A 16 -11.10 -3.07 12.49
N ARG A 17 -12.30 -3.38 11.98
CA ARG A 17 -12.47 -4.01 10.66
C ARG A 17 -11.90 -3.17 9.53
N LEU A 18 -12.23 -1.88 9.49
CA LEU A 18 -11.71 -0.95 8.47
C LEU A 18 -10.18 -0.84 8.52
N LEU A 19 -9.60 -0.77 9.73
CA LEU A 19 -8.14 -0.74 9.91
C LEU A 19 -7.50 -2.05 9.44
N SER A 20 -8.08 -3.21 9.80
CA SER A 20 -7.59 -4.51 9.34
C SER A 20 -7.64 -4.63 7.81
N GLN A 21 -8.73 -4.18 7.18
CA GLN A 21 -8.84 -4.14 5.72
C GLN A 21 -7.77 -3.24 5.11
N LEU A 22 -7.61 -2.01 5.62
CA LEU A 22 -6.60 -1.06 5.15
C LEU A 22 -5.19 -1.64 5.25
N PHE A 23 -4.81 -2.17 6.42
CA PHE A 23 -3.48 -2.73 6.63
C PHE A 23 -3.23 -3.99 5.78
N GLY A 24 -4.26 -4.82 5.59
CA GLY A 24 -4.21 -5.95 4.67
C GLY A 24 -3.94 -5.50 3.22
N CYS A 25 -4.69 -4.50 2.73
CA CYS A 25 -4.49 -3.93 1.40
C CYS A 25 -3.08 -3.34 1.23
N VAL A 26 -2.61 -2.57 2.23
CA VAL A 26 -1.25 -2.00 2.25
C VAL A 26 -0.20 -3.11 2.14
N ARG A 27 -0.34 -4.20 2.90
CA ARG A 27 0.59 -5.33 2.83
C ARG A 27 0.61 -5.98 1.45
N VAL A 28 -0.55 -6.14 0.82
CA VAL A 28 -0.64 -6.71 -0.54
C VAL A 28 0.06 -5.81 -1.56
N VAL A 29 -0.17 -4.49 -1.52
CA VAL A 29 0.47 -3.53 -2.43
C VAL A 29 1.98 -3.49 -2.23
N TRP A 30 2.45 -3.48 -0.98
CA TRP A 30 3.87 -3.55 -0.67
C TRP A 30 4.52 -4.80 -1.25
N ASN A 31 3.93 -5.98 -1.00
CA ASN A 31 4.48 -7.25 -1.47
C ASN A 31 4.49 -7.33 -3.00
N ASP A 32 3.43 -6.90 -3.67
CA ASP A 32 3.35 -6.86 -5.13
C ASP A 32 4.41 -5.92 -5.74
N THR A 33 4.62 -4.76 -5.12
CA THR A 33 5.61 -3.77 -5.55
C THR A 33 7.04 -4.27 -5.32
N LEU A 34 7.30 -4.90 -4.17
CA LEU A 34 8.58 -5.51 -3.85
C LEU A 34 8.92 -6.62 -4.84
N ALA A 35 7.97 -7.53 -5.12
CA ALA A 35 8.15 -8.62 -6.07
C ALA A 35 8.47 -8.10 -7.47
N TYR A 36 7.76 -7.05 -7.92
CA TYR A 36 8.03 -6.39 -9.19
C TYR A 36 9.44 -5.78 -9.24
N CYS A 37 9.86 -5.06 -8.20
CA CYS A 37 11.21 -4.52 -8.12
C CYS A 37 12.30 -5.60 -8.13
N GLN A 38 12.05 -6.73 -7.46
CA GLN A 38 12.97 -7.87 -7.43
C GLN A 38 13.08 -8.56 -8.79
N GLU A 39 11.99 -8.63 -9.55
CA GLU A 39 12.00 -9.17 -10.92
C GLU A 39 12.87 -8.29 -11.84
N LEU A 40 12.64 -6.98 -11.84
CA LEU A 40 13.43 -6.04 -12.64
C LEU A 40 14.92 -6.08 -12.27
N TYR A 41 15.21 -6.15 -10.97
CA TYR A 41 16.59 -6.30 -10.50
C TYR A 41 17.25 -7.58 -11.04
N ARG A 42 16.54 -8.73 -11.04
CA ARG A 42 17.03 -9.99 -11.61
C ARG A 42 17.26 -9.90 -13.12
N GLN A 43 16.53 -9.05 -13.80
CA GLN A 43 16.68 -8.78 -15.24
C GLN A 43 17.80 -7.76 -15.54
N GLY A 44 18.48 -7.23 -14.51
CA GLY A 44 19.53 -6.21 -14.66
C GLY A 44 19.00 -4.80 -14.90
N GLU A 45 17.70 -4.58 -14.72
CA GLU A 45 17.07 -3.28 -14.87
C GLU A 45 17.26 -2.38 -13.64
N LYS A 46 17.09 -1.08 -13.84
CA LYS A 46 17.15 -0.10 -12.76
C LYS A 46 15.89 -0.20 -11.90
N LYS A 47 16.04 0.08 -10.60
CA LYS A 47 14.90 0.21 -9.68
C LYS A 47 13.93 1.29 -10.20
N PRO A 48 12.63 0.99 -10.32
CA PRO A 48 11.64 1.98 -10.71
C PRO A 48 11.56 3.16 -9.75
N LYS A 49 11.26 4.33 -10.30
CA LYS A 49 10.92 5.52 -9.53
C LYS A 49 9.52 5.38 -8.94
N TYR A 50 9.27 6.10 -7.85
CA TYR A 50 7.95 6.17 -7.22
C TYR A 50 6.82 6.50 -8.21
N THR A 51 7.05 7.41 -9.16
CA THR A 51 6.04 7.81 -10.16
C THR A 51 5.66 6.64 -11.08
N GLU A 52 6.59 5.75 -11.40
CA GLU A 52 6.35 4.56 -12.22
C GLU A 52 5.56 3.52 -11.43
N LEU A 53 5.95 3.27 -10.17
CA LEU A 53 5.23 2.37 -9.27
C LEU A 53 3.80 2.85 -9.00
N SER A 54 3.60 4.16 -8.81
CA SER A 54 2.27 4.74 -8.58
C SER A 54 1.37 4.64 -9.81
N LYS A 55 1.92 4.82 -11.02
CA LYS A 55 1.20 4.55 -12.27
C LYS A 55 0.83 3.07 -12.38
N ARG A 56 1.76 2.15 -12.08
CA ARG A 56 1.50 0.70 -12.08
C ARG A 56 0.41 0.32 -11.08
N LEU A 57 0.45 0.82 -9.85
CA LEU A 57 -0.60 0.63 -8.85
C LEU A 57 -1.97 1.11 -9.38
N THR A 58 -2.00 2.26 -10.07
CA THR A 58 -3.24 2.78 -10.66
C THR A 58 -3.83 1.84 -11.70
N GLN A 59 -3.02 1.16 -12.52
CA GLN A 59 -3.51 0.17 -13.47
C GLN A 59 -3.94 -1.13 -12.78
N ILE A 60 -3.17 -1.58 -11.79
CA ILE A 60 -3.47 -2.78 -11.02
C ILE A 60 -4.83 -2.71 -10.34
N LYS A 61 -5.18 -1.57 -9.74
CA LYS A 61 -6.48 -1.37 -9.10
C LYS A 61 -7.67 -1.42 -10.08
N LYS A 62 -7.42 -1.40 -11.39
CA LYS A 62 -8.48 -1.53 -12.41
C LYS A 62 -8.70 -2.98 -12.84
N THR A 63 -7.82 -3.91 -12.48
CA THR A 63 -8.01 -5.33 -12.85
C THR A 63 -9.06 -5.97 -11.95
N LYS A 64 -9.79 -6.96 -12.48
CA LYS A 64 -10.87 -7.63 -11.72
C LYS A 64 -10.36 -8.30 -10.44
N GLU A 65 -9.13 -8.79 -10.47
CA GLU A 65 -8.48 -9.52 -9.37
C GLU A 65 -8.07 -8.59 -8.22
N LYS A 66 -7.88 -7.30 -8.51
CA LYS A 66 -7.33 -6.31 -7.56
C LYS A 66 -8.18 -5.05 -7.41
N GLN A 67 -9.39 -5.04 -7.98
CA GLN A 67 -10.33 -3.90 -7.85
C GLN A 67 -10.74 -3.62 -6.40
N TRP A 68 -10.75 -4.64 -5.53
CA TRP A 68 -11.06 -4.50 -4.10
C TRP A 68 -10.07 -3.59 -3.35
N LEU A 69 -8.87 -3.33 -3.90
CA LEU A 69 -7.95 -2.32 -3.36
C LEU A 69 -8.51 -0.89 -3.43
N THR A 70 -9.59 -0.66 -4.18
CA THR A 70 -10.30 0.63 -4.24
C THR A 70 -11.27 0.84 -3.08
N GLU A 71 -11.54 -0.19 -2.28
CA GLU A 71 -12.43 -0.11 -1.11
C GLU A 71 -11.81 0.62 0.09
N VAL A 72 -10.50 0.87 0.04
CA VAL A 72 -9.75 1.59 1.08
C VAL A 72 -9.12 2.86 0.54
N SER A 73 -8.70 3.76 1.43
CA SER A 73 -8.01 4.98 1.04
C SER A 73 -6.77 4.66 0.19
N SER A 74 -6.60 5.40 -0.92
CA SER A 74 -5.45 5.22 -1.80
C SER A 74 -4.14 5.75 -1.20
N ILE A 75 -4.21 6.65 -0.21
CA ILE A 75 -3.03 7.34 0.33
C ILE A 75 -2.09 6.34 1.03
N PRO A 76 -2.54 5.47 1.95
CA PRO A 76 -1.65 4.50 2.58
C PRO A 76 -1.09 3.46 1.59
N LEU A 77 -1.87 3.10 0.55
CA LEU A 77 -1.40 2.20 -0.51
C LEU A 77 -0.27 2.81 -1.34
N GLN A 78 -0.37 4.12 -1.62
CA GLN A 78 0.68 4.85 -2.33
C GLN A 78 1.93 5.04 -1.46
N GLN A 79 1.75 5.29 -0.15
CA GLN A 79 2.86 5.43 0.79
C GLN A 79 3.64 4.13 1.02
N SER A 80 3.10 2.98 0.59
CA SER A 80 3.76 1.68 0.65
C SER A 80 4.41 1.23 -0.66
N LEU A 81 4.64 2.13 -1.61
CA LEU A 81 5.38 1.85 -2.85
C LEU A 81 6.89 2.06 -2.66
#